data_AF-A0AB38RLU0-F1
#
_entry.id   AF-A0AB38RLU0-F1
#
_cell.length_a   1.000
_cell.length_b   1.000
_cell.length_c   1.000
_cell.angle_alpha   90.00
_cell.angle_beta   90.00
_cell.angle_gamma   90.00
#
_symmetry.space_group_name_H-M   'P 1'
#
loop_
_entity.id
_entity.type
_entity.pdbx_description
1 polymer ?
#
loop_
_entity_poly.entity_id
_entity_poly.type
_entity_poly.pdbx_seq_one_letter_code
_entity_poly.pdbx_strand_id
1 'polypeptide(L)' 'MSSPGADGGIDVESLFAIAQVKHHKSPVGIGEMQRIYGIAQSKKKALFFAATGYTTQALEWAKKHKIECYIYPPVKRVRA' A
#
# COMPACT_ATOMS: atom_id res chain seq x y z
N MET A 1 -15.14 -15.46 13.84
CA MET A 1 -15.53 -15.01 12.49
C MET A 1 -14.91 -13.64 12.27
N SER A 2 -13.95 -13.50 11.35
CA SER A 2 -13.46 -12.18 10.93
C SER A 2 -14.40 -11.65 9.86
N SER A 3 -14.90 -10.42 10.04
CA SER A 3 -15.77 -9.75 9.08
C SER A 3 -15.06 -9.61 7.72
N PRO A 4 -15.78 -9.70 6.59
CA PRO A 4 -15.20 -9.41 5.27
C PRO A 4 -14.61 -7.98 5.28
N GLY A 5 -13.30 -7.85 5.05
CA GLY A 5 -12.56 -6.58 5.10
C GLY A 5 -11.69 -6.37 6.35
N ALA A 6 -11.58 -7.37 7.23
CA ALA A 6 -10.68 -7.35 8.40
C ALA A 6 -9.28 -7.91 8.09
N ASP A 7 -8.79 -7.74 6.87
CA ASP A 7 -7.52 -8.25 6.35
C ASP A 7 -6.30 -7.54 6.97
N GLY A 8 -6.50 -6.78 8.05
CA GLY A 8 -5.49 -5.94 8.72
C GLY A 8 -5.02 -4.74 7.90
N GLY A 9 -5.51 -4.57 6.67
CA GLY A 9 -4.97 -3.63 5.69
C GLY A 9 -3.85 -4.21 4.82
N ILE A 10 -3.78 -5.54 4.70
CA ILE A 10 -2.86 -6.26 3.80
C ILE A 10 -3.66 -6.78 2.61
N ASP A 11 -3.42 -6.22 1.43
CA ASP A 11 -4.06 -6.68 0.18
C ASP A 11 -3.24 -7.80 -0.50
N VAL A 12 -1.92 -7.83 -0.23
CA VAL A 12 -1.00 -8.87 -0.73
C VAL A 12 -0.03 -9.24 0.38
N GLU A 13 0.12 -10.54 0.63
CA GLU A 13 1.14 -11.07 1.53
C GLU A 13 2.06 -12.04 0.80
N SER A 14 3.35 -11.94 1.11
CA SER A 14 4.37 -12.90 0.70
C SER A 14 5.30 -13.23 1.88
N LEU A 15 6.24 -14.14 1.65
CA LEU A 15 7.27 -14.45 2.64
C LEU A 15 8.09 -13.21 3.05
N PHE A 16 8.35 -12.29 2.12
CA PHE A 16 9.32 -11.20 2.32
C PHE A 16 8.70 -9.79 2.31
N ALA A 17 7.47 -9.66 1.83
CA ALA A 17 6.81 -8.38 1.65
C ALA A 17 5.33 -8.45 2.00
N ILE A 18 4.80 -7.33 2.47
CA ILE A 18 3.38 -7.05 2.51
C ILE A 18 3.08 -5.89 1.59
N ALA A 19 1.90 -5.89 0.98
CA ALA A 19 1.45 -4.77 0.18
C ALA A 19 0.02 -4.33 0.51
N GLN A 20 -0.21 -3.03 0.30
CA GLN A 20 -1.53 -2.43 0.28
C GLN A 20 -1.77 -1.77 -1.08
N VAL A 21 -3.00 -1.83 -1.59
CA VAL A 21 -3.43 -1.31 -2.88
C VAL A 21 -4.58 -0.33 -2.65
N LYS A 22 -4.48 0.88 -3.24
CA LYS A 22 -5.50 1.91 -3.13
C LYS A 22 -5.93 2.41 -4.50
N HIS A 23 -7.23 2.33 -4.79
CA HIS A 23 -7.85 2.83 -6.03
C HIS A 23 -8.77 4.02 -5.74
N HIS A 24 -8.21 5.18 -5.39
CA HIS A 24 -8.97 6.37 -5.01
C HIS A 24 -8.76 7.51 -6.01
N LYS A 25 -9.73 8.43 -6.10
CA LYS A 25 -9.63 9.65 -6.94
C LYS A 25 -8.60 10.67 -6.42
N SER A 26 -8.24 10.59 -5.14
CA SER A 26 -7.29 11.52 -4.50
C SER A 26 -5.95 10.83 -4.20
N PRO A 27 -4.83 11.57 -4.25
CA PRO A 27 -3.52 11.04 -3.89
C PRO A 27 -3.48 10.45 -2.48
N VAL A 28 -2.67 9.42 -2.30
CA VAL A 28 -2.48 8.73 -1.03
C VAL A 28 -1.72 9.61 -0.04
N GLY A 29 -2.27 9.77 1.17
CA GLY A 29 -1.68 10.57 2.24
C GLY A 29 -0.77 9.79 3.19
N ILE A 30 -0.07 10.53 4.06
CA ILE A 30 0.91 10.00 5.01
C ILE A 30 0.37 8.93 5.97
N GLY A 31 -0.90 9.03 6.37
CA GLY A 31 -1.51 8.06 7.30
C GLY A 31 -1.49 6.62 6.76
N GLU A 32 -1.59 6.44 5.44
CA GLU A 32 -1.50 5.12 4.82
C GLU A 32 -0.05 4.58 4.86
N MET A 33 0.94 5.46 4.73
CA MET A 33 2.36 5.09 4.83
C MET A 33 2.72 4.69 6.27
N GLN A 34 2.22 5.42 7.25
CA GLN A 34 2.37 5.09 8.67
C GLN A 34 1.72 3.75 9.00
N ARG A 35 0.52 3.51 8.46
CA ARG A 35 -0.22 2.27 8.65
C ARG A 35 0.52 1.06 8.11
N ILE A 36 0.89 1.06 6.82
CA ILE A 36 1.59 -0.09 6.22
C ILE A 36 2.94 -0.35 6.87
N TYR A 37 3.66 0.71 7.27
CA TYR A 37 4.91 0.56 8.02
C TYR A 37 4.68 -0.11 9.38
N GLY A 38 3.63 0.31 10.10
CA GLY A 38 3.22 -0.30 11.36
C GLY A 38 2.80 -1.75 11.22
N ILE A 39 2.20 -2.15 10.09
CA ILE A 39 1.84 -3.54 9.81
C ILE A 39 3.08 -4.37 9.49
N ALA A 40 4.04 -3.83 8.73
CA ALA A 40 5.27 -4.53 8.36
C ALA A 40 6.17 -4.82 9.58
N GLN A 41 6.07 -4.01 10.65
CA GLN A 41 6.80 -4.13 11.93
C GLN A 41 8.31 -4.44 11.77
N SER A 42 8.95 -3.92 10.72
CA SER A 42 10.35 -4.22 10.36
C SER A 42 10.66 -5.68 10.00
N LYS A 43 9.66 -6.56 9.93
CA LYS A 43 9.83 -7.99 9.61
C LYS A 43 9.77 -8.27 8.11
N LYS A 44 9.01 -7.45 7.37
CA LYS A 44 8.80 -7.57 5.93
C LYS A 44 9.00 -6.22 5.25
N LYS A 45 9.28 -6.24 3.95
CA LYS A 45 9.22 -5.04 3.12
C LYS A 45 7.79 -4.54 3.03
N ALA A 46 7.61 -3.22 3.04
CA ALA A 46 6.32 -2.58 2.83
C ALA A 46 6.23 -2.06 1.39
N LEU A 47 5.23 -2.51 0.64
CA LEU A 47 4.95 -2.06 -0.72
C LEU A 47 3.59 -1.38 -0.77
N PHE A 48 3.47 -0.23 -1.41
CA PHE A 48 2.18 0.43 -1.58
C PHE A 48 1.91 0.66 -3.05
N PHE A 49 0.69 0.37 -3.51
CA PHE A 49 0.23 0.61 -4.87
C PHE A 49 -0.90 1.63 -4.89
N ALA A 50 -0.79 2.69 -5.69
CA ALA A 50 -1.79 3.75 -5.79
C ALA A 50 -2.19 4.03 -7.24
N ALA A 51 -3.48 4.21 -7.51
CA ALA A 51 -3.95 4.59 -8.85
C ALA A 51 -3.63 6.05 -9.21
N THR A 52 -3.69 6.96 -8.23
CA THR A 52 -3.58 8.41 -8.43
C THR A 52 -2.32 9.02 -7.83
N GLY A 53 -1.38 8.20 -7.38
CA GLY A 53 -0.13 8.63 -6.77
C GLY A 53 -0.26 9.02 -5.30
N TYR A 54 0.68 9.83 -4.83
CA TYR A 54 0.95 10.09 -3.42
C TYR A 54 1.11 11.59 -3.17
N THR A 55 0.78 12.05 -1.97
CA THR A 55 1.16 13.39 -1.54
C THR A 55 2.67 13.47 -1.28
N THR A 56 3.25 14.68 -1.31
CA THR A 56 4.67 14.90 -0.99
C THR A 56 5.03 14.33 0.38
N GLN A 57 4.21 14.59 1.40
CA GLN A 57 4.41 14.08 2.75
C GLN A 57 4.42 12.55 2.82
N ALA A 58 3.59 11.88 2.00
CA ALA A 58 3.59 10.42 1.92
C ALA A 58 4.90 9.90 1.32
N LEU A 59 5.40 10.52 0.24
CA LEU A 59 6.68 10.12 -0.38
C LEU A 59 7.89 10.38 0.53
N GLU A 60 7.90 11.49 1.26
CA GLU A 60 8.95 11.78 2.25
C GLU A 60 8.98 10.74 3.36
N TRP A 61 7.81 10.37 3.90
CA TRP A 61 7.70 9.32 4.89
C TRP A 61 8.12 7.96 4.34
N ALA A 62 7.67 7.61 3.13
CA ALA A 62 8.01 6.37 2.46
C ALA A 62 9.53 6.23 2.26
N LYS A 63 10.19 7.29 1.79
CA LYS A 63 11.65 7.35 1.66
C LYS A 63 12.35 7.12 2.99
N LYS A 64 11.90 7.78 4.06
CA LYS A 64 12.48 7.63 5.41
C LYS A 64 12.39 6.19 5.94
N HIS A 65 11.30 5.49 5.63
CA HIS A 65 11.00 4.17 6.19
C HIS A 65 11.16 3.02 5.18
N LYS A 66 11.76 3.30 4.01
CA LYS A 66 12.01 2.32 2.93
C LYS A 66 10.73 1.60 2.48
N ILE A 67 9.62 2.33 2.39
CA ILE A 67 8.39 1.86 1.79
C ILE A 67 8.53 2.04 0.28
N GLU A 68 8.31 0.99 -0.48
CA GLU A 68 8.35 1.07 -1.94
C GLU A 68 6.96 1.50 -2.44
N CYS A 69 6.91 2.62 -3.17
CA CYS A 69 5.66 3.20 -3.68
C CYS A 69 5.54 3.00 -5.19
N TYR A 70 4.39 2.50 -5.62
CA TYR A 70 4.10 2.16 -7.00
C TYR A 70 2.84 2.89 -7.47
N ILE A 71 2.89 3.45 -8.66
CA ILE A 71 1.68 3.95 -9.34
C ILE A 71 1.27 2.92 -10.38
N TYR A 72 0.00 2.56 -10.42
CA TYR A 72 -0.54 1.71 -11.48
C TYR A 72 -1.60 2.47 -12.32
N PRO A 73 -1.57 2.32 -13.66
CA PRO A 73 -2.52 2.95 -14.58
C PRO A 73 -3.89 2.25 -14.54
N PRO A 74 -4.92 2.74 -15.26
CA PRO A 74 -6.20 2.05 -15.37
C PRO A 74 -6.04 0.57 -15.75
N VAL A 75 -6.57 -0.30 -14.89
CA VAL A 75 -6.53 -1.75 -15.04
C VAL A 75 -7.85 -2.23 -15.65
N LYS A 76 -7.77 -2.87 -16.81
CA LYS A 76 -8.88 -3.59 -17.40
C LYS A 76 -8.58 -5.07 -17.26
N ARG A 77 -9.45 -5.80 -16.58
CA ARG A 77 -9.42 -7.26 -16.55
C ARG A 77 -9.59 -7.76 -17.98
N VAL A 78 -8.61 -8.51 -18.48
CA VAL A 78 -8.71 -9.21 -19.76
C VAL A 78 -8.86 -10.69 -19.44
N ARG A 79 -9.87 -11.33 -20.04
CA ARG A 79 -10.24 -12.72 -19.76
C ARG A 79 -9.18 -13.71 -20.24
N ALA A 80 -9.01 -14.77 -19.45
CA ALA A 80 -9.58 -16.06 -19.82
C ALA A 80 -10.98 -16.16 -19.19
#